data_AF-A0A8T2C3X2-F1
#
_entry.id   AF-A0A8T2C3X2-F1
#
_cell.length_a   1.000
_cell.length_b   1.000
_cell.length_c   1.000
_cell.angle_alpha   90.00
_cell.angle_beta   90.00
_cell.angle_gamma   90.00
#
_symmetry.space_group_name_H-M   'P 1'
#
loop_
_entity.id
_entity.type
_entity.pdbx_description
1 polymer ?
#
loop_
_entity_poly.entity_id
_entity_poly.type
_entity_poly.pdbx_seq_one_letter_code
_entity_poly.pdbx_strand_id
1 'polypeptide(L)' 'MANVGNTSWSTRFEELCREITQLKDEIQNLVREDVLFNHPIGGRPDIGAIEKSKKKLDDKIMQLKELEKRKEVMKKTP' A
#
# COMPACT_ATOMS: atom_id res chain seq x y z
N MET A 1 34.96 20.40 -2.86
CA MET A 1 34.30 20.46 -1.54
C MET A 1 32.90 19.85 -1.72
N ALA A 2 32.76 18.55 -1.46
CA ALA A 2 31.52 17.83 -1.73
C ALA A 2 30.56 17.98 -0.55
N ASN A 3 29.45 18.70 -0.76
CA ASN A 3 28.36 18.79 0.19
C ASN A 3 27.60 17.44 0.21
N VAL A 4 28.14 16.44 0.90
CA VAL A 4 27.53 15.09 1.06
C VAL A 4 26.84 14.97 2.42
N GLY A 5 26.07 16.00 2.79
CA GLY A 5 25.38 16.05 4.08
C GLY A 5 23.86 15.85 4.01
N ASN A 6 23.22 16.24 2.89
CA ASN A 6 21.75 16.40 2.85
C ASN A 6 21.00 15.39 1.96
N THR A 7 21.68 14.47 1.28
CA THR A 7 21.03 13.61 0.27
C THR A 7 20.41 12.33 0.85
N SER A 8 20.84 11.89 2.03
CA SER A 8 20.44 10.60 2.63
C SER A 8 18.98 10.58 3.11
N TRP A 9 18.54 11.65 3.78
CA TRP A 9 17.21 11.71 4.38
C TRP A 9 16.10 11.95 3.34
N SER A 10 16.31 12.92 2.45
CA SER A 10 15.36 13.23 1.38
C SER A 10 15.12 12.02 0.48
N THR A 11 16.19 11.28 0.11
CA THR A 11 16.07 10.06 -0.71
C THR A 11 15.22 8.99 -0.01
N ARG A 12 15.48 8.71 1.28
CA ARG A 12 14.70 7.72 2.05
C ARG A 12 13.24 8.11 2.23
N PHE A 13 12.97 9.40 2.41
CA PHE A 13 11.61 9.91 2.53
C PHE A 13 10.85 9.83 1.20
N GLU A 14 11.51 10.13 0.08
CA GLU A 14 10.96 10.02 -1.26
C GLU A 14 10.66 8.55 -1.62
N GLU A 15 11.59 7.64 -1.31
CA GLU A 15 11.39 6.19 -1.48
C GLU A 15 10.18 5.70 -0.67
N LEU A 16 10.09 6.09 0.60
CA LEU A 16 8.95 5.73 1.46
C LEU A 16 7.62 6.31 0.94
N CYS A 17 7.64 7.53 0.41
CA CYS A 17 6.47 8.12 -0.24
C CYS A 17 6.07 7.34 -1.50
N ARG A 18 7.05 6.87 -2.28
CA ARG A 18 6.79 6.05 -3.47
C ARG A 18 6.18 4.71 -3.10
N GLU A 19 6.73 4.02 -2.10
CA GLU A 19 6.20 2.74 -1.59
C GLU A 19 4.75 2.88 -1.11
N ILE A 20 4.44 3.95 -0.36
CA ILE A 20 3.08 4.25 0.09
C ILE A 20 2.13 4.43 -1.10
N THR A 21 2.55 5.18 -2.12
CA THR A 21 1.73 5.41 -3.32
C THR A 21 1.47 4.10 -4.06
N GLN A 22 2.52 3.31 -4.30
CA GLN A 22 2.39 2.01 -4.98
C GLN A 22 1.46 1.07 -4.22
N LEU A 23 1.56 1.02 -2.89
CA LEU A 23 0.71 0.18 -2.07
C LEU A 23 -0.76 0.66 -2.09
N LYS A 24 -1.00 1.97 -2.16
CA LYS A 24 -2.36 2.54 -2.32
C LYS A 24 -2.97 2.15 -3.67
N ASP A 25 -2.19 2.20 -4.74
CA ASP A 25 -2.65 1.78 -6.08
C ASP A 25 -2.99 0.29 -6.12
N GLU A 26 -2.14 -0.55 -5.48
CA GLU A 26 -2.41 -1.99 -5.36
C GLU A 26 -3.67 -2.28 -4.54
N ILE A 27 -3.91 -1.55 -3.45
CA ILE A 27 -5.15 -1.64 -2.66
C ILE A 27 -6.36 -1.26 -3.51
N GLN A 28 -6.30 -0.16 -4.27
CA GLN A 28 -7.40 0.24 -5.14
C GLN A 28 -7.70 -0.79 -6.23
N ASN A 29 -6.67 -1.41 -6.80
CA ASN A 29 -6.84 -2.48 -7.78
C ASN A 29 -7.49 -3.71 -7.16
N LEU A 30 -7.07 -4.10 -5.95
CA LEU A 30 -7.70 -5.22 -5.23
C LEU A 30 -9.16 -4.94 -4.87
N VAL A 31 -9.50 -3.71 -4.48
CA VAL A 31 -10.90 -3.33 -4.23
C VAL A 31 -11.73 -3.42 -5.51
N ARG A 32 -11.18 -3.00 -6.65
CA ARG A 32 -11.84 -3.15 -7.96
C ARG A 32 -12.03 -4.61 -8.35
N GLU A 33 -11.03 -5.45 -8.11
CA GLU A 33 -11.12 -6.90 -8.34
C GLU A 33 -12.16 -7.55 -7.41
N ASP A 34 -12.21 -7.17 -6.13
CA ASP A 34 -13.19 -7.71 -5.17
C ASP A 34 -14.64 -7.38 -5.57
N VAL A 35 -14.89 -6.19 -6.13
CA VAL A 35 -16.21 -5.83 -6.69
C VAL A 35 -16.62 -6.79 -7.81
N LEU A 36 -15.68 -7.20 -8.67
CA LEU A 36 -15.94 -8.16 -9.75
C LEU A 36 -16.19 -9.58 -9.21
N PHE A 37 -15.50 -9.99 -8.15
CA PHE A 37 -15.71 -11.30 -7.52
C PHE A 37 -17.03 -11.41 -6.76
N ASN A 38 -17.50 -10.31 -6.14
CA ASN A 38 -18.79 -10.28 -5.43
C ASN A 38 -20.00 -10.18 -6.37
N HIS A 39 -19.81 -9.68 -7.60
CA HIS A 39 -20.86 -9.55 -8.62
C HIS A 39 -20.44 -10.21 -9.95
N PRO A 40 -20.25 -11.54 -9.97
CA PRO A 40 -19.90 -12.23 -11.20
C PRO A 40 -21.07 -12.13 -12.20
N ILE A 41 -20.81 -11.65 -13.41
CA ILE A 41 -21.79 -11.63 -14.49
C ILE A 41 -22.04 -13.08 -14.92
N GLY A 42 -23.18 -13.65 -14.50
CA GLY A 42 -23.66 -14.95 -14.96
C GLY A 42 -23.19 -16.18 -14.18
N GLY A 43 -22.74 -16.04 -12.92
CA GLY A 43 -22.27 -17.19 -12.12
C GLY A 43 -22.50 -17.04 -10.61
N ARG A 44 -22.14 -18.09 -9.84
CA ARG A 44 -22.02 -18.00 -8.38
C ARG A 44 -20.68 -17.39 -7.98
N PRO A 45 -20.63 -16.53 -6.95
CA PRO A 45 -19.36 -16.02 -6.42
C PRO A 45 -18.48 -17.16 -5.90
N ASP A 46 -17.18 -17.10 -6.23
CA ASP A 46 -16.19 -17.98 -5.62
C ASP A 46 -15.82 -17.45 -4.22
N ILE A 47 -16.48 -18.01 -3.21
CA ILE A 47 -16.32 -17.60 -1.80
C ILE A 47 -14.85 -17.76 -1.35
N GLY A 48 -14.14 -18.78 -1.85
CA GLY A 48 -12.73 -19.00 -1.51
C GLY A 48 -11.83 -17.92 -2.09
N ALA A 49 -12.09 -17.51 -3.34
CA ALA A 49 -11.38 -16.40 -3.98
C ALA A 49 -11.67 -15.05 -3.29
N ILE A 50 -12.91 -14.81 -2.87
CA ILE A 50 -13.31 -13.62 -2.11
C ILE A 50 -12.59 -13.56 -0.76
N GLU A 51 -12.61 -14.66 0.01
CA GLU A 51 -11.95 -14.69 1.32
C GLU A 51 -10.43 -14.47 1.19
N LYS A 52 -9.81 -15.07 0.18
CA LYS A 52 -8.39 -14.86 -0.11
C LYS A 52 -8.08 -13.41 -0.50
N SER A 53 -8.95 -12.80 -1.30
CA SER A 53 -8.80 -11.39 -1.71
C SER A 53 -8.96 -10.43 -0.54
N LYS A 54 -9.93 -10.69 0.35
CA LYS A 54 -10.12 -9.93 1.60
C LYS A 54 -8.90 -10.02 2.52
N LYS A 55 -8.37 -11.22 2.76
CA LYS A 55 -7.14 -11.39 3.56
C LYS A 55 -5.97 -10.59 2.97
N LYS A 56 -5.77 -10.67 1.65
CA LYS A 56 -4.72 -9.92 0.95
C LYS A 56 -4.92 -8.40 1.06
N LEU A 57 -6.17 -7.92 1.02
CA LEU A 57 -6.51 -6.52 1.22
C LEU A 57 -6.18 -6.07 2.64
N ASP A 58 -6.57 -6.84 3.66
CA ASP A 58 -6.29 -6.55 5.06
C ASP A 58 -4.78 -6.50 5.34
N ASP A 59 -4.01 -7.45 4.81
CA ASP A 59 -2.54 -7.48 4.93
C ASP A 59 -1.90 -6.22 4.35
N LYS A 60 -2.36 -5.77 3.17
CA LYS A 60 -1.84 -4.56 2.53
C LYS A 60 -2.25 -3.29 3.26
N ILE A 61 -3.46 -3.22 3.80
CA ILE A 61 -3.89 -2.10 4.64
C ILE A 61 -3.03 -2.01 5.91
N MET A 62 -2.70 -3.15 6.51
CA MET A 62 -1.80 -3.19 7.67
C MET A 62 -0.39 -2.68 7.31
N GLN A 63 0.18 -3.14 6.19
CA GLN A 63 1.46 -2.64 5.68
C GLN A 63 1.41 -1.13 5.42
N LEU A 64 0.33 -0.63 4.83
CA LEU A 64 0.15 0.79 4.55
C LEU A 64 0.17 1.63 5.84
N LYS A 65 -0.55 1.18 6.88
CA LYS A 65 -0.55 1.86 8.19
C LYS A 65 0.85 1.90 8.79
N GLU A 66 1.63 0.84 8.66
CA GLU A 66 3.00 0.79 9.15
C GLU A 66 3.90 1.79 8.40
N LEU A 67 3.82 1.82 7.07
CA LEU A 67 4.59 2.77 6.25
C LEU A 67 4.19 4.23 6.52
N GLU A 68 2.89 4.52 6.67
CA GLU A 68 2.41 5.85 7.03
C GLU A 68 2.91 6.29 8.42
N LYS A 69 2.95 5.36 9.40
CA LYS A 69 3.54 5.62 10.72
C LYS A 69 5.04 5.91 10.61
N ARG A 70 5.79 5.13 9.84
CA ARG A 70 7.23 5.38 9.58
C ARG A 70 7.45 6.76 8.95
N LYS A 71 6.58 7.14 8.00
CA LYS A 71 6.62 8.46 7.34
C LYS A 71 6.37 9.58 8.34
N GLU A 72 5.44 9.41 9.26
CA GLU A 72 5.17 10.40 10.31
C GLU A 72 6.36 10.56 11.27
N VAL A 73 6.98 9.46 11.68
CA VAL A 73 8.21 9.47 12.51
C VAL A 73 9.35 10.19 11.77
N MET A 74 9.52 9.91 10.48
CA MET A 74 10.51 10.56 9.61
C MET A 74 10.20 12.04 9.34
N LYS A 75 8.94 12.50 9.47
CA LYS A 75 8.65 13.94 9.45
C LYS A 75 9.01 14.65 10.76
N LYS A 76 8.95 13.93 11.89
CA LYS A 76 9.16 14.51 13.23
C LYS A 76 10.62 14.52 13.69
N THR A 77 11.49 13.82 12.99
CA THR A 77 12.92 13.71 13.33
C THR A 77 13.69 14.54 12.30
N PRO A 78 14.21 15.74 12.63
CA PRO A 78 15.00 16.54 11.70
C PRO A 78 16.36 15.92 11.38
#